data_AF-A0A356QIP5-F1
#
_entry.id   AF-A0A356QIP5-F1
#
_cell.length_a   1.000
_cell.length_b   1.000
_cell.length_c   1.000
_cell.angle_alpha   90.00
_cell.angle_beta   90.00
_cell.angle_gamma   90.00
#
_symmetry.space_group_name_H-M   'P 1'
#
loop_
_entity.id
_entity.type
_entity.pdbx_description
1 polymer ?
#
loop_
_entity_poly.entity_id
_entity_poly.type
_entity_poly.pdbx_seq_one_letter_code
_entity_poly.pdbx_strand_id
1 'polypeptide(L)'
;GYFDAHLPISTPLPVDVSWHRADILVHAKGHPPIRTSVEVYVPPPEADLLVISDIDDTVMFTGVAEKLKMLYRLFVRKPHRRTAFPGVASLYQALYRGQTEKAERPILYVSRGPWAIYEMLEAFFQINRIPVGPILFLREWGISWRKPWPRRAEDHKRDLIDRM
;
A
#
# COMPACT_ATOMS: atom_id res chain seq x y z
N GLY A 1 15.16 -4.01 13.73
CA GLY A 1 15.84 -2.96 12.94
C GLY A 1 15.38 -3.07 11.51
N TYR A 2 15.46 -1.99 10.75
CA TYR A 2 15.21 -1.97 9.31
C TYR A 2 16.56 -1.77 8.61
N PHE A 3 16.68 -2.28 7.38
CA PHE A 3 17.80 -2.00 6.50
C PHE A 3 17.26 -1.50 5.16
N ASP A 4 18.03 -0.64 4.52
CA ASP A 4 17.78 -0.15 3.17
C ASP A 4 18.82 -0.77 2.23
N ALA A 5 18.40 -1.15 1.03
CA ALA A 5 19.25 -1.73 0.02
C ALA A 5 18.81 -1.25 -1.37
N HIS A 6 19.73 -0.60 -2.09
CA HIS A 6 19.56 -0.26 -3.49
C HIS A 6 20.10 -1.39 -4.36
N LEU A 7 19.24 -2.06 -5.10
CA LEU A 7 19.59 -3.17 -5.97
C LEU A 7 19.49 -2.73 -7.44
N PRO A 8 20.59 -2.76 -8.22
CA PRO A 8 20.52 -2.41 -9.63
C PRO A 8 19.73 -3.46 -10.42
N ILE A 9 18.88 -2.99 -11.34
CA ILE A 9 18.17 -3.85 -12.28
C ILE A 9 19.08 -4.06 -13.50
N SER A 10 19.67 -5.26 -13.59
CA SER A 10 20.65 -5.59 -14.65
C SER A 10 19.99 -5.99 -15.98
N THR A 11 18.72 -6.40 -15.95
CA THR A 11 17.95 -6.86 -17.12
C THR A 11 16.66 -6.06 -17.23
N PRO A 12 16.29 -5.58 -18.43
CA PRO A 12 15.03 -4.89 -18.64
C PRO A 12 13.85 -5.73 -18.14
N LEU A 13 12.95 -5.10 -17.40
CA LEU A 13 11.71 -5.74 -16.96
C LEU A 13 10.67 -5.74 -18.09
N PRO A 14 9.77 -6.74 -18.16
CA PRO A 14 8.62 -6.68 -19.04
C PRO A 14 7.80 -5.42 -18.77
N VAL A 15 7.39 -4.72 -19.82
CA VAL A 15 6.66 -3.43 -19.71
C VAL A 15 5.14 -3.59 -19.85
N ASP A 16 4.68 -4.79 -20.16
CA ASP A 16 3.27 -5.16 -20.32
C ASP A 16 2.59 -5.51 -18.98
N VAL A 17 3.36 -5.58 -17.89
CA VAL A 17 2.88 -5.81 -16.54
C VAL A 17 3.49 -4.80 -15.58
N SER A 18 2.72 -4.35 -14.59
CA SER A 18 3.21 -3.41 -13.59
C SER A 18 3.59 -4.07 -12.26
N TRP A 19 3.12 -5.29 -11.99
CA TRP A 19 3.45 -6.02 -10.78
C TRP A 19 4.48 -7.11 -11.08
N HIS A 20 5.61 -7.05 -10.38
CA HIS A 20 6.70 -8.00 -10.50
C HIS A 20 6.97 -8.66 -9.16
N ARG A 21 7.03 -9.98 -9.15
CA ARG A 21 7.46 -10.73 -7.98
C ARG A 21 8.98 -10.73 -7.88
N ALA A 22 9.51 -10.28 -6.73
CA ALA A 22 10.92 -10.36 -6.40
C ALA A 22 11.16 -11.37 -5.27
N ASP A 23 12.07 -12.31 -5.48
CA ASP A 23 12.51 -13.24 -4.45
C ASP A 23 13.70 -12.65 -3.69
N ILE A 24 13.61 -12.64 -2.36
CA ILE A 24 14.64 -12.10 -1.47
C ILE A 24 15.27 -13.25 -0.69
N LEU A 25 16.59 -13.32 -0.74
CA LEU A 25 17.40 -14.27 0.03
C LEU A 25 18.29 -13.49 1.00
N VAL A 26 18.06 -13.66 2.30
CA VAL A 26 18.81 -12.99 3.35
C VAL A 26 19.80 -13.97 3.98
N HIS A 27 21.09 -13.59 3.97
CA HIS A 27 22.16 -14.32 4.64
C HIS A 27 22.61 -13.56 5.89
N ALA A 28 22.59 -14.24 7.05
CA ALA A 28 23.13 -13.72 8.30
C ALA A 28 24.12 -14.71 8.90
N LYS A 29 25.26 -14.21 9.39
CA LYS A 29 26.32 -15.06 9.94
C LYS A 29 25.78 -15.86 11.13
N GLY A 30 25.96 -17.18 11.10
CA GLY A 30 25.50 -18.09 12.16
C GLY A 30 24.01 -18.44 12.10
N HIS A 31 23.28 -18.00 11.06
CA HIS A 31 21.88 -18.32 10.84
C HIS A 31 21.66 -18.98 9.47
N PRO A 32 20.69 -19.90 9.34
CA PRO A 32 20.29 -20.41 8.04
C PRO A 32 19.74 -19.26 7.17
N PRO A 33 19.93 -19.32 5.84
CA PRO A 33 19.39 -18.31 4.95
C PRO A 33 17.86 -18.28 4.99
N ILE A 34 17.29 -17.08 4.95
CA ILE A 34 15.85 -16.87 4.92
C ILE A 34 15.44 -16.49 3.50
N ARG A 35 14.44 -17.19 2.96
CA ARG A 35 13.81 -16.88 1.66
C ARG A 35 12.45 -16.27 1.89
N THR A 36 12.15 -15.21 1.16
CA THR A 36 10.81 -14.60 1.08
C THR A 36 10.58 -14.06 -0.32
N SER A 37 9.35 -13.70 -0.65
CA SER A 37 9.02 -13.00 -1.88
C SER A 37 8.21 -11.75 -1.58
N VAL A 38 8.37 -10.72 -2.40
CA VAL A 38 7.64 -9.46 -2.32
C VAL A 38 7.13 -9.07 -3.70
N GLU A 39 6.06 -8.28 -3.73
CA GLU A 39 5.55 -7.66 -4.94
C GLU A 39 6.18 -6.26 -5.09
N VAL A 40 6.74 -6.00 -6.28
CA VAL A 40 7.34 -4.73 -6.66
C VAL A 40 6.50 -4.14 -7.79
N TYR A 41 6.03 -2.93 -7.58
CA TYR A 41 5.26 -2.22 -8.59
C TYR A 41 6.18 -1.33 -9.44
N VAL A 42 6.11 -1.49 -10.76
CA VAL A 42 6.80 -0.66 -11.74
C VAL A 42 5.72 -0.05 -12.64
N PRO A 43 5.57 1.29 -12.67
CA PRO A 43 4.55 1.93 -13.49
C PRO A 43 4.82 1.73 -14.99
N PRO A 44 3.77 1.68 -15.83
CA PRO A 44 3.94 1.67 -17.28
C PRO A 44 4.76 2.89 -17.74
N PRO A 45 5.64 2.75 -18.75
CA PRO A 45 6.45 3.87 -19.23
C PRO A 45 5.61 4.98 -19.85
N GLU A 46 4.39 4.69 -20.31
CA GLU A 46 3.45 5.66 -20.85
C GLU A 46 2.57 6.33 -19.77
N ALA A 47 2.72 5.99 -18.49
CA ALA A 47 1.96 6.62 -17.42
C ALA A 47 2.29 8.13 -17.35
N ASP A 48 1.24 8.95 -17.45
CA ASP A 48 1.38 10.41 -17.49
C ASP A 48 1.31 11.07 -16.11
N LEU A 49 0.75 10.38 -15.11
CA LEU A 49 0.55 10.89 -13.76
C LEU A 49 0.68 9.79 -12.71
N LEU A 50 1.20 10.17 -11.55
CA LEU A 50 1.09 9.42 -10.30
C LEU A 50 -0.06 10.00 -9.46
N VAL A 51 -1.00 9.15 -9.06
CA VAL A 51 -2.10 9.53 -8.16
C VAL A 51 -1.74 9.09 -6.76
N ILE A 52 -1.64 10.03 -5.82
CA ILE A 52 -1.41 9.73 -4.41
C ILE A 52 -2.71 9.87 -3.65
N SER A 53 -3.16 8.80 -3.00
CA SER A 53 -4.36 8.82 -2.18
C SER A 53 -4.06 8.54 -0.72
N ASP A 54 -4.46 9.46 0.15
CA ASP A 54 -4.44 9.21 1.59
C ASP A 54 -5.50 8.17 1.96
N ILE A 55 -5.10 7.20 2.77
CA ILE A 55 -6.01 6.33 3.50
C ILE A 55 -6.20 6.96 4.87
N ASP A 56 -7.45 7.34 5.19
CA ASP A 56 -7.83 7.95 6.45
C ASP A 56 -7.78 6.94 7.61
N ASP A 57 -6.58 6.56 8.01
CA ASP A 57 -6.34 5.62 9.10
C ASP A 57 -6.28 6.34 10.45
N THR A 58 -7.45 6.67 10.97
CA THR A 58 -7.63 7.10 12.37
C THR A 58 -7.66 5.89 13.32
N VAL A 59 -6.68 5.00 13.20
CA VAL A 59 -6.58 3.77 13.99
C VAL A 59 -5.64 4.00 15.18
N MET A 60 -6.17 4.60 16.24
CA MET A 60 -5.46 4.80 17.52
C MET A 60 -5.47 3.50 18.33
N PHE A 61 -4.30 2.83 18.40
CA PHE A 61 -3.72 1.89 19.41
C PHE A 61 -4.58 0.88 20.21
N THR A 62 -5.91 1.00 20.34
CA THR A 62 -6.81 0.06 21.00
C THR A 62 -8.05 -0.19 20.11
N GLY A 63 -8.40 -1.46 19.87
CA GLY A 63 -9.58 -1.82 19.06
C GLY A 63 -9.37 -1.82 17.54
N VAL A 64 -8.12 -1.90 17.08
CA VAL A 64 -7.72 -2.06 15.67
C VAL A 64 -8.51 -3.20 15.02
N ALA A 65 -8.36 -4.42 15.56
CA ALA A 65 -8.99 -5.63 15.02
C ALA A 65 -10.53 -5.53 15.01
N GLU A 66 -11.15 -5.06 16.08
CA GLU A 66 -12.61 -4.95 16.20
C GLU A 66 -13.21 -3.91 15.24
N LYS A 67 -12.58 -2.74 15.09
CA LYS A 67 -13.07 -1.69 14.17
C LYS A 67 -12.87 -2.07 12.72
N LEU A 68 -11.74 -2.71 12.40
CA LEU A 68 -11.44 -3.25 11.08
C LEU A 68 -12.37 -4.43 10.73
N LYS A 69 -12.62 -5.34 11.67
CA LYS A 69 -13.59 -6.43 11.51
C LYS A 69 -15.02 -5.89 11.36
N MET A 70 -15.35 -4.78 12.00
CA MET A 70 -16.60 -4.05 11.77
C MET A 70 -16.63 -3.46 10.35
N LEU A 71 -15.56 -2.80 9.90
CA LEU A 71 -15.40 -2.29 8.53
C LEU A 71 -15.62 -3.42 7.51
N TYR A 72 -14.87 -4.52 7.62
CA TYR A 72 -15.04 -5.72 6.80
C TYR A 72 -16.47 -6.27 6.84
N ARG A 73 -17.10 -6.37 8.03
CA ARG A 73 -18.49 -6.84 8.15
C ARG A 73 -19.50 -5.91 7.47
N LEU A 74 -19.29 -4.60 7.54
CA LEU A 74 -20.15 -3.60 6.91
C LEU A 74 -20.01 -3.61 5.40
N PHE A 75 -18.80 -3.81 4.87
CA PHE A 75 -18.52 -3.67 3.43
C PHE A 75 -18.52 -4.98 2.64
N VAL A 76 -18.15 -6.09 3.27
CA VAL A 76 -18.00 -7.41 2.61
C VAL A 76 -19.20 -8.32 2.88
N ARG A 77 -19.71 -8.35 4.12
CA ARG A 77 -20.72 -9.33 4.55
C ARG A 77 -22.18 -8.95 4.28
N LYS A 78 -22.52 -7.70 3.93
CA LYS A 78 -23.90 -7.30 3.62
C LYS A 78 -24.05 -6.68 2.23
N PRO A 79 -24.59 -7.41 1.23
CA PRO A 79 -24.79 -6.90 -0.13
C PRO A 79 -25.76 -5.72 -0.22
N HIS A 80 -26.68 -5.56 0.74
CA HIS A 80 -27.83 -4.66 0.65
C HIS A 80 -27.62 -3.25 1.26
N ARG A 81 -26.40 -2.92 1.74
CA ARG A 81 -26.03 -1.58 2.20
C ARG A 81 -24.64 -1.17 1.70
N ARG A 82 -24.33 -1.53 0.45
CA ARG A 82 -23.10 -1.14 -0.25
C ARG A 82 -23.12 0.35 -0.60
N THR A 83 -22.96 1.24 0.36
CA THR A 83 -22.64 2.64 0.07
C THR A 83 -22.24 3.36 1.35
N ALA A 84 -20.93 3.37 1.65
CA ALA A 84 -20.39 4.53 2.37
C ALA A 84 -20.10 5.68 1.39
N PHE A 85 -19.68 5.37 0.15
CA PHE A 85 -19.44 6.39 -0.87
C PHE A 85 -19.76 5.84 -2.28
N PRO A 86 -21.02 5.95 -2.74
CA PRO A 86 -21.34 5.61 -4.13
C PRO A 86 -20.42 6.37 -5.07
N GLY A 87 -19.80 5.66 -6.02
CA GLY A 87 -18.92 6.27 -7.04
C GLY A 87 -17.44 6.31 -6.69
N VAL A 88 -17.00 5.94 -5.48
CA VAL A 88 -15.54 5.91 -5.16
C VAL A 88 -14.80 4.90 -6.04
N ALA A 89 -15.28 3.66 -6.16
CA ALA A 89 -14.66 2.69 -7.07
C ALA A 89 -14.58 3.24 -8.51
N SER A 90 -15.67 3.85 -8.99
CA SER A 90 -15.70 4.47 -10.32
C SER A 90 -14.72 5.64 -10.47
N LEU A 91 -14.57 6.46 -9.43
CA LEU A 91 -13.61 7.57 -9.39
C LEU A 91 -12.18 7.04 -9.48
N TYR A 92 -11.81 6.07 -8.64
CA TYR A 92 -10.47 5.50 -8.67
C TYR A 92 -10.18 4.77 -9.98
N GLN A 93 -11.17 4.07 -10.54
CA GLN A 93 -11.04 3.45 -11.86
C GLN A 93 -10.84 4.51 -12.97
N ALA A 94 -11.55 5.64 -12.89
CA ALA A 94 -11.38 6.74 -13.83
C ALA A 94 -10.00 7.41 -13.69
N LEU A 95 -9.50 7.55 -12.45
CA LEU A 95 -8.16 8.04 -12.18
C LEU A 95 -7.08 7.08 -12.68
N TYR A 96 -7.30 5.77 -12.56
CA TYR A 96 -6.37 4.72 -12.97
C TYR A 96 -6.23 4.56 -14.49
N ARG A 97 -7.32 4.67 -15.26
CA ARG A 97 -7.34 4.36 -16.70
C ARG A 97 -6.37 5.16 -17.58
N GLY A 98 -5.86 6.29 -17.12
CA GLY A 98 -4.98 7.15 -17.93
C GLY A 98 -5.66 7.69 -19.19
N GLN A 99 -4.86 8.20 -20.14
CA GLN A 99 -5.37 8.68 -21.44
C GLN A 99 -5.56 7.56 -22.46
N THR A 100 -4.85 6.45 -22.30
CA THR A 100 -4.90 5.26 -23.17
C THR A 100 -4.81 4.00 -22.32
N GLU A 101 -5.20 2.85 -22.87
CA GLU A 101 -5.11 1.55 -22.17
C GLU A 101 -3.69 1.15 -21.76
N LYS A 102 -2.65 1.75 -22.36
CA LYS A 102 -1.24 1.53 -21.99
C LYS A 102 -0.71 2.53 -20.98
N ALA A 103 -1.45 3.60 -20.72
CA ALA A 103 -1.04 4.71 -19.87
C ALA A 103 -1.71 4.65 -18.48
N GLU A 104 -1.96 3.44 -17.98
CA GLU A 104 -2.58 3.27 -16.66
C GLU A 104 -1.76 4.00 -15.60
N ARG A 105 -2.43 4.90 -14.87
CA ARG A 105 -1.80 5.77 -13.88
C ARG A 105 -1.64 5.01 -12.57
N PRO A 106 -0.43 4.88 -12.03
CA PRO A 106 -0.25 4.30 -10.71
C PRO A 106 -1.04 5.06 -9.66
N ILE A 107 -1.71 4.31 -8.78
CA ILE A 107 -2.33 4.85 -7.57
C ILE A 107 -1.50 4.40 -6.38
N LEU A 108 -0.80 5.33 -5.77
CA LEU A 108 -0.05 5.13 -4.54
C LEU A 108 -0.94 5.47 -3.35
N TYR A 109 -1.18 4.48 -2.50
CA TYR A 109 -1.93 4.69 -1.27
C TYR A 109 -0.98 5.01 -0.13
N VAL A 110 -1.28 6.04 0.65
CA VAL A 110 -0.47 6.41 1.81
C VAL A 110 -1.30 6.30 3.08
N SER A 111 -0.76 5.64 4.10
CA SER A 111 -1.48 5.26 5.32
C SER A 111 -0.69 5.67 6.56
N ARG A 112 -1.38 6.17 7.59
CA ARG A 112 -0.78 6.34 8.93
C ARG A 112 -1.12 5.18 9.88
N GLY A 113 -1.87 4.19 9.42
CA GLY A 113 -2.32 3.05 10.20
C GLY A 113 -1.22 2.01 10.45
N PRO A 114 -1.42 1.08 11.41
CA PRO A 114 -0.46 0.01 11.69
C PRO A 114 -0.36 -0.98 10.54
N TRP A 115 0.82 -1.55 10.30
CA TRP A 115 1.06 -2.58 9.26
C TRP A 115 0.08 -3.76 9.30
N ALA A 116 -0.47 -4.09 10.47
CA ALA A 116 -1.46 -5.15 10.66
C ALA A 116 -2.76 -4.95 9.87
N ILE A 117 -3.01 -3.77 9.30
CA ILE A 117 -4.22 -3.51 8.49
C ILE A 117 -4.02 -3.80 6.99
N TYR A 118 -2.79 -4.08 6.56
CA TYR A 118 -2.45 -4.21 5.13
C TYR A 118 -3.33 -5.24 4.41
N GLU A 119 -3.38 -6.48 4.91
CA GLU A 119 -4.16 -7.56 4.28
C GLU A 119 -5.65 -7.23 4.18
N MET A 120 -6.17 -6.45 5.14
CA MET A 120 -7.55 -6.00 5.08
C MET A 120 -7.77 -4.94 4.01
N LEU A 121 -6.88 -3.94 3.93
CA LEU A 121 -6.98 -2.88 2.93
C LEU A 121 -6.93 -3.48 1.52
N GLU A 122 -6.02 -4.42 1.30
CA GLU A 122 -5.92 -5.16 0.05
C GLU A 122 -7.22 -5.91 -0.29
N ALA A 123 -7.77 -6.69 0.65
CA ALA A 123 -9.05 -7.37 0.45
C ALA A 123 -10.21 -6.40 0.19
N PHE A 124 -10.23 -5.26 0.89
CA PHE A 124 -11.23 -4.21 0.68
C PHE A 124 -11.14 -3.62 -0.73
N PHE A 125 -9.93 -3.31 -1.22
CA PHE A 125 -9.74 -2.80 -2.57
C PHE A 125 -10.20 -3.80 -3.63
N GLN A 126 -9.83 -5.06 -3.50
CA GLN A 126 -10.24 -6.14 -4.41
C GLN A 126 -11.76 -6.30 -4.46
N ILE A 127 -12.42 -6.39 -3.31
CA ILE A 127 -13.87 -6.60 -3.23
C ILE A 127 -14.66 -5.43 -3.81
N ASN A 128 -14.16 -4.21 -3.63
CA ASN A 128 -14.81 -2.99 -4.12
C ASN A 128 -14.35 -2.57 -5.53
N ARG A 129 -13.49 -3.36 -6.19
CA ARG A 129 -12.91 -3.04 -7.51
C ARG A 129 -12.21 -1.69 -7.52
N ILE A 130 -11.54 -1.35 -6.43
CA ILE A 130 -10.58 -0.24 -6.39
C ILE A 130 -9.26 -0.79 -6.97
N PRO A 131 -8.60 -0.09 -7.91
CA PRO A 131 -7.30 -0.50 -8.46
C PRO A 131 -6.30 -0.76 -7.34
N VAL A 132 -5.66 -1.93 -7.36
CA VAL A 132 -4.66 -2.29 -6.36
C VAL A 132 -3.33 -1.68 -6.79
N GLY A 133 -2.85 -0.73 -6.00
CA GLY A 133 -1.54 -0.11 -6.15
C GLY A 133 -0.71 -0.24 -4.87
N PRO A 134 0.54 0.25 -4.86
CA PRO A 134 1.41 0.15 -3.70
C PRO A 134 0.82 0.90 -2.51
N ILE A 135 0.96 0.34 -1.31
CA ILE A 135 0.55 0.96 -0.05
C ILE A 135 1.79 1.32 0.75
N LEU A 136 1.99 2.62 1.02
CA LEU A 136 3.04 3.12 1.89
C LEU A 136 2.50 3.43 3.27
N PHE A 137 3.08 2.79 4.28
CA PHE A 137 2.82 3.13 5.67
C PHE A 137 3.78 4.22 6.13
N LEU A 138 3.24 5.42 6.32
CA LEU A 138 3.95 6.66 6.66
C LEU A 138 4.36 6.75 8.14
N ARG A 139 4.04 5.73 8.94
CA ARG A 139 4.43 5.67 10.36
C ARG A 139 5.29 4.45 10.61
N GLU A 140 6.40 4.69 11.30
CA GLU A 140 7.16 3.63 11.96
C GLU A 140 6.32 3.06 13.10
N TRP A 141 5.62 1.96 12.84
CA TRP A 141 5.07 1.13 13.90
C TRP A 141 6.18 0.23 14.44
N GLY A 142 7.14 0.85 15.11
CA GLY A 142 8.18 0.15 15.83
C GLY A 142 7.56 -0.54 17.04
N ILE A 143 7.76 -1.86 17.14
CA ILE A 143 7.58 -2.60 18.38
C ILE A 143 8.64 -2.09 19.35
N SER A 144 8.34 -0.99 20.05
CA SER A 144 9.16 -0.51 21.15
C SER A 144 8.24 -0.08 22.28
N TRP A 145 8.20 -0.94 23.30
CA TRP A 145 7.53 -0.75 24.59
C TRP A 145 8.00 0.51 25.37
N ARG A 146 8.86 1.36 24.80
CA ARG A 146 9.50 2.48 25.48
C ARG A 146 9.02 3.87 25.06
N LYS A 147 8.18 4.03 24.01
CA LYS A 147 7.64 5.34 23.62
C LYS A 147 6.17 5.25 23.21
N PRO A 148 5.22 5.47 24.13
CA PRO A 148 3.78 5.39 23.85
C PRO A 148 3.23 6.60 23.07
N TRP A 149 4.03 7.63 22.77
CA TRP A 149 3.58 8.81 22.05
C TRP A 149 4.43 9.10 20.81
N PRO A 150 3.86 9.02 19.60
CA PRO A 150 4.57 9.36 18.36
C PRO A 150 4.75 10.87 18.23
N ARG A 151 5.90 11.27 17.66
CA ARG A 151 6.19 12.68 17.30
C ARG A 151 5.19 13.14 16.23
N ARG A 152 4.69 14.36 16.32
CA ARG A 152 3.85 14.98 15.27
C ARG A 152 4.65 14.95 13.97
N ALA A 153 4.10 14.28 12.96
CA ALA A 153 4.73 13.98 11.69
C ALA A 153 3.89 14.61 10.57
N GLU A 154 3.89 15.94 10.51
CA GLU A 154 3.28 16.68 9.40
C GLU A 154 4.24 16.74 8.20
N ASP A 155 5.55 16.77 8.45
CA ASP A 155 6.58 16.92 7.40
C ASP A 155 6.90 15.61 6.63
N HIS A 156 6.65 14.44 7.24
CA HIS A 156 7.04 13.15 6.66
C HIS A 156 6.31 12.76 5.35
N LYS A 157 5.11 13.30 5.08
CA LYS A 157 4.41 12.99 3.83
C LYS A 157 5.08 13.63 2.63
N ARG A 158 5.55 14.88 2.79
CA ARG A 158 6.25 15.60 1.72
C ARG A 158 7.63 14.99 1.48
N ASP A 159 8.38 14.73 2.55
CA ASP A 159 9.71 14.13 2.43
C ASP A 159 9.72 12.75 1.75
N LEU A 160 8.63 11.98 1.88
CA LEU A 160 8.48 10.69 1.18
C LEU A 160 8.16 10.85 -0.29
N ILE A 161 7.31 11.81 -0.65
CA ILE A 161 6.99 12.13 -2.04
C ILE A 161 8.23 12.66 -2.77
N ASP A 162 9.02 13.51 -2.11
CA ASP A 162 10.23 14.11 -2.69
C ASP A 162 11.39 13.10 -2.85
N ARG A 163 11.29 11.91 -2.25
CA ARG A 163 12.29 10.82 -2.31
C ARG A 163 11.91 9.66 -3.23
N MET A 164 10.68 9.65 -3.76
CA MET A 164 10.23 8.68 -4.77
C MET A 164 10.72 9.08 -6.16
#